data_AF-A0A7V9JWJ9-F1
#
_entry.id   AF-A0A7V9JWJ9-F1
#
_cell.length_a   1.000
_cell.length_b   1.000
_cell.length_c   1.000
_cell.angle_alpha   90.00
_cell.angle_beta   90.00
_cell.angle_gamma   90.00
#
_symmetry.space_group_name_H-M   'P 1'
#
loop_
_entity.id
_entity.type
_entity.pdbx_description
1 polymer ?
#
loop_
_entity_poly.entity_id
_entity_poly.type
_entity_poly.pdbx_seq_one_letter_code
_entity_poly.pdbx_strand_id
1 'polypeptide(L)'
;MAVDDNKKKNFIYYASFIGVAFAIAWGGFMEYCRVNAPRVPNEASGRIYPKNYHGTIVYLNLTENILMYVLPGAGFLTFFTLVVIDRSTKDKNN
;
A
#
# COMPACT_ATOMS: atom_id res chain seq x y z
N MET A 1 12.12 -14.05 -31.48
CA MET A 1 11.33 -13.07 -30.69
C MET A 1 11.11 -13.47 -29.21
N ALA A 2 11.68 -14.58 -28.70
CA ALA A 2 11.41 -15.07 -27.34
C ALA A 2 12.11 -14.34 -26.16
N VAL A 3 13.07 -13.44 -26.42
CA VAL A 3 13.85 -12.77 -25.37
C VAL A 3 13.06 -11.67 -24.65
N ASP A 4 12.09 -11.04 -25.32
CA ASP A 4 11.26 -9.97 -24.76
C ASP A 4 10.20 -10.52 -23.77
N ASP A 5 9.59 -11.66 -24.11
CA ASP A 5 8.56 -12.30 -23.27
C ASP A 5 9.08 -12.78 -21.91
N ASN A 6 10.32 -13.27 -21.84
CA ASN A 6 10.94 -13.68 -20.58
C ASN A 6 11.27 -12.49 -19.66
N LYS A 7 11.71 -11.36 -20.22
CA LYS A 7 11.93 -10.13 -19.44
C LYS A 7 10.62 -9.60 -18.86
N LYS A 8 9.54 -9.63 -19.65
CA LYS A 8 8.20 -9.26 -19.19
C LYS A 8 7.65 -10.17 -18.10
N LYS A 9 7.74 -11.49 -18.26
CA LYS A 9 7.28 -12.44 -17.23
C LYS A 9 8.01 -12.24 -15.90
N ASN A 10 9.33 -12.05 -15.97
CA ASN A 10 10.13 -11.74 -14.78
C ASN A 10 9.70 -10.40 -14.16
N PHE A 11 9.46 -9.36 -14.98
CA PHE A 11 8.98 -8.07 -14.48
C PHE A 11 7.62 -8.18 -13.77
N ILE A 12 6.64 -8.88 -14.38
CA ILE A 12 5.32 -9.10 -13.79
C ILE A 12 5.44 -9.89 -12.47
N TYR A 13 6.31 -10.91 -12.44
CA TYR A 13 6.58 -11.70 -11.25
C TYR A 13 7.20 -10.86 -10.12
N TYR A 14 8.19 -10.01 -10.40
CA TYR A 14 8.77 -9.16 -9.36
C TYR A 14 7.80 -8.06 -8.89
N ALA A 15 7.04 -7.47 -9.82
CA ALA A 15 6.10 -6.41 -9.49
C ALA A 15 4.86 -6.92 -8.72
N SER A 16 4.50 -8.20 -8.83
CA SER A 16 3.44 -8.77 -7.98
C SER A 16 3.89 -8.91 -6.51
N PHE A 17 5.18 -9.16 -6.24
CA PHE A 17 5.72 -9.11 -4.87
C PHE A 17 5.66 -7.70 -4.26
N ILE A 18 5.78 -6.66 -5.08
CA ILE A 18 5.71 -5.28 -4.60
C ILE A 18 4.34 -4.99 -3.97
N GLY A 19 3.24 -5.39 -4.64
CA GLY A 19 1.90 -5.21 -4.09
C GLY A 19 1.69 -5.93 -2.75
N VAL A 20 2.20 -7.16 -2.63
CA VAL A 20 2.16 -7.93 -1.38
C VAL A 20 2.98 -7.24 -0.28
N ALA A 21 4.17 -6.74 -0.61
CA ALA A 21 5.02 -6.02 0.34
C ALA A 21 4.34 -4.75 0.86
N PHE A 22 3.65 -3.99 -0.01
CA PHE A 22 2.86 -2.82 0.41
C PHE A 22 1.71 -3.21 1.34
N ALA A 23 1.01 -4.31 1.06
CA ALA A 23 -0.06 -4.79 1.93
C ALA A 23 0.46 -5.19 3.33
N ILE A 24 1.60 -5.90 3.38
CA ILE A 24 2.26 -6.26 4.65
C ILE A 24 2.72 -5.01 5.40
N ALA A 25 3.37 -4.07 4.71
CA ALA A 25 3.83 -2.82 5.31
C ALA A 25 2.67 -1.98 5.85
N TRP A 26 1.55 -1.93 5.13
CA TRP A 26 0.35 -1.24 5.58
C TRP A 26 -0.27 -1.89 6.81
N GLY A 27 -0.39 -3.23 6.82
CA GLY A 27 -0.89 -3.97 7.97
C GLY A 27 -0.01 -3.77 9.21
N GLY A 28 1.31 -3.85 9.04
CA GLY A 28 2.28 -3.59 10.12
C GLY A 28 2.21 -2.15 10.62
N PHE A 29 2.05 -1.17 9.72
CA PHE A 29 1.89 0.23 10.09
C PHE A 29 0.59 0.50 10.86
N MET A 30 -0.52 -0.11 10.45
CA MET A 30 -1.78 -0.03 11.19
C MET A 30 -1.64 -0.58 12.62
N GLU A 31 -0.98 -1.72 12.77
CA GLU A 31 -0.75 -2.32 14.07
C GLU A 31 0.19 -1.47 14.94
N TYR A 32 1.25 -0.92 14.34
CA TYR A 32 2.15 0.02 15.01
C TYR A 32 1.39 1.24 15.54
N CYS A 33 0.54 1.85 14.72
CA CYS A 33 -0.31 2.97 15.12
C CYS A 33 -1.28 2.57 16.24
N ARG A 34 -1.91 1.41 16.14
CA ARG A 34 -2.84 0.91 17.17
C ARG A 34 -2.18 0.76 18.55
N VAL A 35 -0.91 0.32 18.58
CA VAL A 35 -0.18 0.08 19.83
C VAL A 35 0.49 1.35 20.38
N ASN A 36 1.03 2.21 19.52
CA ASN A 36 1.90 3.33 19.94
C ASN A 36 1.26 4.72 19.85
N ALA A 37 0.12 4.88 19.18
CA ALA A 37 -0.55 6.16 19.10
C ALA A 37 -1.33 6.44 20.40
N PRO A 38 -1.31 7.69 20.89
CA PRO A 38 -2.04 8.07 22.09
C PRO A 38 -3.55 7.98 21.85
N ARG A 39 -4.28 7.61 22.89
CA ARG A 39 -5.76 7.55 22.88
C ARG A 39 -6.41 8.91 23.12
N VAL A 40 -5.61 9.93 23.42
CA VAL A 40 -6.01 11.33 23.58
C VAL A 40 -5.15 12.20 22.68
N PRO A 41 -5.64 13.37 22.23
CA PRO A 41 -4.84 14.30 21.44
C PRO A 41 -3.55 14.68 22.19
N ASN A 42 -2.43 14.70 21.48
CA ASN A 42 -1.16 15.19 22.02
C ASN A 42 -0.57 16.24 21.07
N GLU A 43 -0.83 17.50 21.39
CA GLU A 43 -0.38 18.67 20.62
C GLU A 43 1.15 18.77 20.53
N ALA A 44 1.89 18.40 21.58
CA ALA A 44 3.35 18.46 21.59
C ALA A 44 3.99 17.56 20.53
N SER A 45 3.34 16.42 20.22
CA SER A 45 3.77 15.49 19.16
C SER A 45 3.08 15.72 17.81
N GLY A 46 2.16 16.69 17.72
CA GLY A 46 1.32 16.91 16.53
C GLY A 46 0.30 15.78 16.28
N ARG A 47 0.10 14.87 17.25
CA ARG A 47 -0.82 13.75 17.14
C ARG A 47 -2.22 14.18 17.57
N ILE A 48 -2.91 14.85 16.65
CA ILE A 48 -4.24 15.46 16.88
C ILE A 48 -5.30 14.96 15.91
N TYR A 49 -4.94 14.16 14.91
CA TYR A 49 -5.87 13.66 13.91
C TYR A 49 -6.51 12.35 14.40
N PRO A 50 -7.81 12.31 14.70
CA PRO A 50 -8.45 11.11 15.22
C PRO A 50 -8.60 10.06 14.12
N LYS A 51 -8.28 8.81 14.46
CA LYS A 51 -8.49 7.65 13.61
C LYS A 51 -9.15 6.52 14.39
N ASN A 52 -10.25 5.98 13.86
CA ASN A 52 -10.95 4.86 14.45
C ASN A 52 -10.37 3.53 13.94
N TYR A 53 -9.91 2.71 14.87
CA TYR A 53 -9.48 1.34 14.67
C TYR A 53 -10.39 0.40 15.47
N HIS A 54 -11.37 -0.20 14.81
CA HIS A 54 -12.27 -1.22 15.38
C HIS A 54 -12.84 -0.84 16.77
N GLY A 55 -13.31 0.40 16.92
CA GLY A 55 -13.90 0.91 18.16
C GLY A 55 -12.92 1.59 19.11
N THR A 56 -11.62 1.60 18.79
CA THR A 56 -10.62 2.39 19.51
C THR A 56 -10.24 3.62 18.69
N ILE A 57 -10.40 4.81 19.27
CA ILE A 57 -9.90 6.04 18.66
C ILE A 57 -8.44 6.24 19.11
N VAL A 58 -7.55 6.42 18.15
CA VAL A 58 -6.17 6.84 18.39
C VAL A 58 -5.90 8.12 17.61
N TYR A 59 -4.94 8.90 18.08
CA TYR A 59 -4.59 10.17 17.46
C TYR A 59 -3.25 10.07 16.74
N LEU A 60 -3.27 10.39 15.45
CA LEU A 60 -2.13 10.34 14.55
C LEU A 60 -1.63 11.74 14.24
N ASN A 61 -0.37 11.85 13.85
CA ASN A 61 0.14 13.07 13.23
C ASN A 61 -0.25 13.12 11.74
N LEU A 62 0.01 14.25 11.09
CA LEU A 62 -0.37 14.46 9.69
C LEU A 62 0.27 13.41 8.77
N THR A 63 1.55 13.10 8.97
CA THR A 63 2.30 12.13 8.16
C THR A 63 1.76 10.71 8.33
N GLU A 64 1.52 10.28 9.57
CA GLU A 64 0.93 8.99 9.90
C GLU A 64 -0.46 8.86 9.27
N ASN A 65 -1.27 9.93 9.36
CA ASN A 65 -2.59 9.97 8.76
C ASN A 65 -2.53 9.86 7.22
N ILE A 66 -1.62 10.57 6.55
CA ILE A 66 -1.42 10.49 5.09
C ILE A 66 -0.97 9.08 4.70
N LEU A 67 0.01 8.51 5.41
CA LEU A 67 0.55 7.18 5.13
C LEU A 67 -0.52 6.08 5.19
N MET A 68 -1.52 6.23 6.07
CA MET A 68 -2.64 5.29 6.13
C MET A 68 -3.42 5.16 4.82
N TYR A 69 -3.45 6.21 3.99
CA TYR A 69 -4.16 6.22 2.72
C TYR A 69 -3.22 5.96 1.53
N VAL A 70 -1.99 6.48 1.59
CA VAL A 70 -1.03 6.36 0.48
C VAL A 70 -0.51 4.93 0.34
N LEU A 71 -0.20 4.24 1.44
CA LEU A 71 0.30 2.85 1.39
C LEU A 71 -0.66 1.87 0.67
N PRO A 72 -1.96 1.79 1.02
CA PRO A 72 -2.87 0.91 0.31
C PRO A 72 -3.15 1.40 -1.12
N GLY A 73 -3.19 2.72 -1.33
CA GLY A 73 -3.33 3.31 -2.67
C GLY A 73 -2.19 2.92 -3.61
N ALA A 74 -0.94 2.97 -3.13
CA ALA A 74 0.23 2.55 -3.88
C ALA A 74 0.17 1.05 -4.24
N GLY A 75 -0.17 0.19 -3.27
CA GLY A 75 -0.36 -1.24 -3.51
C GLY A 75 -1.44 -1.52 -4.58
N PHE A 76 -2.57 -0.83 -4.49
CA PHE A 76 -3.66 -0.94 -5.47
C PHE A 76 -3.24 -0.50 -6.88
N LEU A 77 -2.51 0.60 -7.00
CA LEU A 77 -2.00 1.09 -8.28
C LEU A 77 -1.05 0.07 -8.93
N THR A 78 -0.14 -0.54 -8.16
CA THR A 78 0.73 -1.61 -8.68
C THR A 78 -0.07 -2.78 -9.24
N PHE A 79 -1.12 -3.22 -8.54
CA PHE A 79 -1.98 -4.29 -9.03
C PHE A 79 -2.68 -3.91 -10.35
N PHE A 80 -3.23 -2.70 -10.43
CA PHE A 80 -3.90 -2.22 -11.64
C PHE A 80 -2.95 -2.10 -12.83
N THR A 81 -1.75 -1.56 -12.63
CA THR A 81 -0.73 -1.49 -13.67
C THR A 81 -0.38 -2.87 -14.21
N LEU A 82 -0.28 -3.89 -13.35
CA LEU A 82 -0.03 -5.27 -13.78
C LEU A 82 -1.15 -5.85 -14.63
N VAL A 83 -2.41 -5.64 -14.24
CA VAL A 83 -3.57 -6.12 -15.00
C VAL A 83 -3.65 -5.47 -16.39
N VAL A 84 -3.39 -4.16 -16.48
CA VAL A 84 -3.38 -3.44 -17.76
C VAL A 84 -2.27 -3.96 -18.67
N ILE A 85 -1.06 -4.19 -18.13
CA ILE A 85 0.07 -4.75 -18.88
C ILE A 85 -0.26 -6.17 -19.38
N ASP A 86 -0.86 -7.03 -18.55
CA ASP A 86 -1.25 -8.39 -18.95
C ASP A 86 -2.28 -8.37 -20.09
N ARG A 87 -3.34 -7.56 -19.97
CA ARG A 87 -4.39 -7.45 -21.01
C ARG A 87 -3.86 -6.87 -22.32
N SER A 88 -3.08 -5.79 -22.27
CA SER A 88 -2.48 -5.19 -23.46
C SER A 88 -1.57 -6.16 -24.23
N THR A 89 -1.03 -7.17 -23.54
CA THR A 89 -0.16 -8.18 -24.18
C THR A 89 -0.96 -9.30 -24.84
N LYS A 90 -2.13 -9.67 -24.30
CA LYS A 90 -3.01 -10.69 -24.91
C LYS A 90 -3.61 -10.20 -26.23
N ASP A 91 -3.96 -8.92 -26.33
CA ASP A 91 -4.51 -8.33 -27.55
C ASP A 91 -3.49 -8.25 -28.71
N LYS A 92 -2.18 -8.33 -28.43
CA LYS A 92 -1.13 -8.32 -29.47
C LYS A 92 -0.82 -9.71 -30.04
N ASN A 93 -1.25 -10.77 -29.39
CA ASN A 93 -0.95 -12.16 -29.75
C ASN A 93 -2.15 -12.92 -30.36
N ASN A 94 -3.31 -12.25 -30.46
CA ASN A 94 -4.48 -12.70 -31.24
C ASN A 94 -4.56 -11.90 -32.55
#